data_AF-A0A5J4PAD8-F1
#
_entry.id   AF-A0A5J4PAD8-F1
#
_cell.length_a   1.000
_cell.length_b   1.000
_cell.length_c   1.000
_cell.angle_alpha   90.00
_cell.angle_beta   90.00
_cell.angle_gamma   90.00
#
_symmetry.space_group_name_H-M   'P 1'
#
loop_
_entity.id
_entity.type
_entity.pdbx_description
1 polymer ?
#
loop_
_entity_poly.entity_id
_entity_poly.type
_entity_poly.pdbx_seq_one_letter_code
_entity_poly.pdbx_strand_id
1 'polypeptide(L)'
;YWNNLFPFINTCNGIIKYGSESGMSESLIAEAHFLRAYYYFLQVQSFGGVPLDLGSGELEFNTSQSNLSHRNSEEEVYAAIIEDMKYAAEHLPVSPRLPGCAFQATAIHFLAKVYLTRDKSGDAQLALTEAEKLINAANPYTANAYNVALLPTYAEVIRPTNERNSEILFTCEHTETYEFNETAAGMGSGITGKDDRSLSYYTPNYPANFKLRDEDATFLIR
;
A
#
# COMPACT_ATOMS: atom_id res chain seq x y z
N TYR A 1 -15.41 -1.29 5.43
CA TYR A 1 -14.59 -1.35 4.20
C TYR A 1 -15.02 -0.29 3.19
N TRP A 2 -16.19 -0.39 2.57
CA TRP A 2 -16.64 0.56 1.52
C TRP A 2 -16.52 2.05 1.90
N ASN A 3 -17.21 2.51 2.94
CA ASN A 3 -17.21 3.93 3.35
C ASN A 3 -15.88 4.39 3.97
N ASN A 4 -15.06 3.47 4.48
CA ASN A 4 -13.90 3.84 5.28
C ASN A 4 -12.74 4.35 4.42
N LEU A 5 -12.70 3.99 3.14
CA LEU A 5 -11.60 4.36 2.23
C LEU A 5 -11.85 5.67 1.49
N PHE A 6 -13.10 6.07 1.27
CA PHE A 6 -13.42 7.31 0.56
C PHE A 6 -12.92 8.61 1.23
N PRO A 7 -12.93 8.75 2.58
CA PRO A 7 -12.32 9.90 3.23
C PRO A 7 -10.81 10.02 2.97
N PHE A 8 -10.09 8.89 2.94
CA PHE A 8 -8.67 8.86 2.61
C PHE A 8 -8.43 9.21 1.14
N ILE A 9 -9.22 8.63 0.23
CA ILE A 9 -9.20 8.98 -1.21
C ILE A 9 -9.44 10.48 -1.41
N ASN A 10 -10.45 11.05 -0.74
CA ASN A 10 -10.73 12.47 -0.84
C ASN A 10 -9.57 13.33 -0.31
N THR A 11 -8.93 12.91 0.78
CA THR A 11 -7.73 13.59 1.29
C THR A 11 -6.61 13.58 0.26
N CYS A 12 -6.37 12.45 -0.41
CA CYS A 12 -5.40 12.37 -1.51
C CYS A 12 -5.77 13.31 -2.67
N ASN A 13 -7.05 13.40 -3.06
CA ASN A 13 -7.50 14.35 -4.09
C ASN A 13 -7.18 15.80 -3.70
N GLY A 14 -7.35 16.16 -2.42
CA GLY A 14 -6.98 17.48 -1.92
C GLY A 14 -5.48 17.77 -2.04
N ILE A 15 -4.63 16.81 -1.65
CA ILE A 15 -3.17 16.94 -1.76
C ILE A 15 -2.74 17.06 -3.22
N ILE A 16 -3.29 16.24 -4.11
CA ILE A 16 -2.97 16.25 -5.54
C ILE A 16 -3.37 17.57 -6.18
N LYS A 17 -4.55 18.11 -5.82
CA LYS A 17 -5.08 19.35 -6.37
C LYS A 17 -4.32 20.59 -5.89
N TYR A 18 -4.08 20.72 -4.59
CA TYR A 18 -3.54 21.96 -3.99
C TYR A 18 -2.07 21.88 -3.60
N GLY A 19 -1.46 20.69 -3.65
CA GLY A 19 -0.11 20.45 -3.15
C GLY A 19 0.94 21.32 -3.84
N SER A 20 0.90 21.40 -5.17
CA SER A 20 1.84 22.21 -5.96
C SER A 20 1.73 23.70 -5.64
N GLU A 21 0.51 24.24 -5.57
CA GLU A 21 0.25 25.64 -5.21
C GLU A 21 0.68 25.97 -3.78
N SER A 22 0.59 24.99 -2.88
CA SER A 22 0.99 25.12 -1.47
C SER A 22 2.49 24.96 -1.24
N GLY A 23 3.28 24.73 -2.30
CA GLY A 23 4.73 24.51 -2.22
C GLY A 23 5.13 23.14 -1.65
N MET A 24 4.24 22.13 -1.71
CA MET A 24 4.60 20.76 -1.33
C MET A 24 5.59 20.18 -2.35
N SER A 25 6.51 19.35 -1.88
CA SER A 25 7.43 18.66 -2.77
C SER A 25 6.69 17.67 -3.66
N GLU A 26 7.16 17.50 -4.89
CA GLU A 26 6.62 16.56 -5.86
C GLU A 26 6.59 15.12 -5.31
N SER A 27 7.58 14.76 -4.49
CA SER A 27 7.62 13.46 -3.81
C SER A 27 6.40 13.21 -2.91
N LEU A 28 5.89 14.24 -2.21
CA LEU A 28 4.72 14.10 -1.34
C LEU A 28 3.42 14.00 -2.15
N ILE A 29 3.37 14.70 -3.29
CA ILE A 29 2.25 14.59 -4.24
C ILE A 29 2.24 13.18 -4.84
N ALA A 30 3.41 12.64 -5.20
CA ALA A 30 3.58 11.27 -5.68
C ALA A 30 3.18 10.21 -4.63
N GLU A 31 3.51 10.43 -3.35
CA GLU A 31 3.01 9.61 -2.24
C GLU A 31 1.46 9.61 -2.19
N ALA A 32 0.82 10.76 -2.41
CA ALA A 32 -0.64 10.86 -2.44
C ALA A 32 -1.27 10.12 -3.64
N HIS A 33 -0.66 10.18 -4.83
CA HIS A 33 -1.08 9.38 -5.98
C HIS A 33 -0.98 7.87 -5.68
N PHE A 34 0.15 7.42 -5.11
CA PHE A 34 0.31 6.02 -4.71
C PHE A 34 -0.79 5.56 -3.74
N LEU A 35 -1.04 6.34 -2.68
CA LEU A 35 -2.05 6.00 -1.68
C LEU A 35 -3.46 5.99 -2.26
N ARG A 36 -3.81 6.97 -3.12
CA ARG A 36 -5.10 7.00 -3.80
C ARG A 36 -5.32 5.74 -4.64
N ALA A 37 -4.32 5.37 -5.44
CA ALA A 37 -4.35 4.16 -6.25
C ALA A 37 -4.43 2.89 -5.39
N TYR A 38 -3.69 2.83 -4.29
CA TYR A 38 -3.72 1.71 -3.36
C TYR A 38 -5.13 1.53 -2.74
N TYR A 39 -5.77 2.62 -2.31
CA TYR A 39 -7.14 2.56 -1.76
C TYR A 39 -8.16 2.14 -2.81
N TYR A 40 -8.08 2.66 -4.04
CA TYR A 40 -8.95 2.20 -5.12
C TYR A 40 -8.68 0.74 -5.49
N PHE A 41 -7.42 0.28 -5.44
CA PHE A 41 -7.08 -1.10 -5.68
C PHE A 41 -7.71 -2.06 -4.66
N LEU A 42 -7.72 -1.69 -3.38
CA LEU A 42 -8.44 -2.47 -2.36
C LEU A 42 -9.96 -2.48 -2.59
N GLN A 43 -10.53 -1.35 -3.02
CA GLN A 43 -11.96 -1.24 -3.31
C GLN A 43 -12.35 -2.08 -4.53
N VAL A 44 -11.61 -2.01 -5.63
CA VAL A 44 -11.93 -2.73 -6.87
C VAL A 44 -11.82 -4.24 -6.68
N GLN A 45 -10.82 -4.72 -5.93
CA GLN A 45 -10.70 -6.14 -5.59
C GLN A 45 -11.87 -6.66 -4.73
N SER A 46 -12.45 -5.80 -3.90
CA SER A 46 -13.53 -6.18 -3.00
C SER A 46 -14.92 -6.05 -3.62
N PHE A 47 -15.13 -5.07 -4.50
CA PHE A 47 -16.46 -4.65 -4.96
C PHE A 47 -16.59 -4.49 -6.49
N GLY A 48 -15.52 -4.71 -7.24
CA GLY A 48 -15.44 -4.37 -8.66
C GLY A 48 -15.54 -2.86 -8.88
N GLY A 49 -16.33 -2.43 -9.87
CA GLY A 49 -16.57 -1.00 -10.14
C GLY A 49 -17.00 -0.19 -8.90
N VAL A 50 -16.38 0.97 -8.69
CA VAL A 50 -16.62 1.89 -7.57
C VAL A 50 -16.70 3.33 -8.10
N PRO A 51 -17.38 4.26 -7.40
CA PRO A 51 -17.43 5.67 -7.81
C PRO A 51 -16.04 6.31 -7.78
N LEU A 52 -15.66 6.96 -8.89
CA LEU A 52 -14.49 7.83 -8.98
C LEU A 52 -14.83 9.29 -8.66
N ASP A 53 -16.09 9.68 -8.87
CA ASP A 53 -16.64 10.97 -8.46
C ASP A 53 -17.25 10.87 -7.06
N LEU A 54 -16.70 11.65 -6.13
CA LEU A 54 -17.18 11.72 -4.75
C LEU A 54 -18.22 12.84 -4.52
N GLY A 55 -18.66 13.53 -5.57
CA GLY A 55 -19.66 14.60 -5.55
C GLY A 55 -19.18 15.96 -6.08
N SER A 56 -17.95 16.04 -6.60
CA SER A 56 -17.34 17.29 -7.09
C SER A 56 -16.65 17.13 -8.44
N GLY A 57 -16.86 15.99 -9.12
CA GLY A 57 -16.16 15.59 -10.33
C GLY A 57 -15.30 14.35 -10.11
N GLU A 58 -14.97 13.66 -11.21
CA GLU A 58 -14.11 12.47 -11.16
C GLU A 58 -12.73 12.82 -10.60
N LEU A 59 -12.31 12.10 -9.55
CA LEU A 59 -11.01 12.27 -8.89
C LEU A 59 -10.73 13.68 -8.32
N GLU A 60 -11.78 14.48 -8.13
CA GLU A 60 -11.68 15.83 -7.60
C GLU A 60 -11.81 15.88 -6.07
N PHE A 61 -11.25 16.92 -5.45
CA PHE A 61 -11.41 17.15 -4.02
C PHE A 61 -12.84 17.61 -3.72
N ASN A 62 -13.56 16.81 -2.96
CA ASN A 62 -14.92 17.11 -2.54
C ASN A 62 -14.94 17.80 -1.15
N THR A 63 -15.62 18.93 -1.07
CA THR A 63 -15.88 19.68 0.19
C THR A 63 -17.36 19.80 0.52
N SER A 64 -18.24 19.36 -0.37
CA SER A 64 -19.69 19.45 -0.24
C SER A 64 -20.31 18.07 -0.08
N GLN A 65 -21.44 18.01 0.62
CA GLN A 65 -22.20 16.77 0.72
C GLN A 65 -22.96 16.54 -0.59
N SER A 66 -22.79 15.36 -1.19
CA SER A 66 -23.56 14.92 -2.35
C SER A 66 -24.30 13.64 -1.99
N ASN A 67 -25.56 13.56 -2.44
CA ASN A 67 -26.35 12.33 -2.39
C ASN A 67 -26.38 11.61 -3.75
N LEU A 68 -25.62 12.12 -4.72
CA LEU A 68 -25.47 11.54 -6.05
C LEU A 68 -24.17 10.74 -6.11
N SER A 69 -24.26 9.49 -6.54
CA SER A 69 -23.11 8.61 -6.75
C SER A 69 -23.31 7.87 -8.06
N HIS A 70 -22.34 7.99 -8.96
CA HIS A 70 -22.28 7.21 -10.19
C HIS A 70 -21.28 6.07 -10.01
N ARG A 71 -21.68 4.83 -10.29
CA ARG A 71 -20.77 3.69 -10.23
C ARG A 71 -20.00 3.59 -11.54
N ASN A 72 -18.70 3.83 -11.50
CA ASN A 72 -17.83 3.57 -12.65
C ASN A 72 -17.62 2.06 -12.86
N SER A 73 -17.28 1.71 -14.10
CA SER A 73 -16.87 0.36 -14.47
C SER A 73 -15.55 -0.03 -13.80
N GLU A 74 -15.30 -1.33 -13.70
CA GLU A 74 -14.03 -1.85 -13.17
C GLU A 74 -12.84 -1.37 -14.02
N GLU A 75 -13.05 -1.28 -15.33
CA GLU A 75 -12.05 -0.81 -16.29
C GLU A 75 -11.64 0.64 -16.08
N GLU A 76 -12.61 1.53 -15.83
CA GLU A 76 -12.34 2.94 -15.54
C GLU A 76 -11.57 3.09 -14.22
N VAL A 77 -11.94 2.31 -13.20
CA VAL A 77 -11.23 2.33 -11.91
C VAL A 77 -9.79 1.84 -12.06
N TYR A 78 -9.56 0.75 -12.80
CA TYR A 78 -8.19 0.30 -13.08
C TYR A 78 -7.39 1.30 -13.92
N ALA A 79 -8.02 2.02 -14.83
CA ALA A 79 -7.34 3.06 -15.60
C ALA A 79 -6.82 4.17 -14.66
N ALA A 80 -7.66 4.66 -13.74
CA ALA A 80 -7.26 5.62 -12.72
C ALA A 80 -6.14 5.10 -11.81
N ILE A 81 -6.24 3.84 -11.34
CA ILE A 81 -5.19 3.20 -10.52
C ILE A 81 -3.85 3.16 -11.27
N ILE A 82 -3.86 2.76 -12.55
CA ILE A 82 -2.63 2.62 -13.34
C ILE A 82 -1.98 3.97 -13.59
N GLU A 83 -2.75 5.01 -13.88
CA GLU A 83 -2.24 6.37 -14.08
C GLU A 83 -1.53 6.88 -12.82
N ASP A 84 -2.20 6.79 -11.67
CA ASP A 84 -1.65 7.19 -10.38
C ASP A 84 -0.39 6.37 -10.00
N MET A 85 -0.41 5.05 -10.20
CA MET A 85 0.74 4.19 -9.91
C MET A 85 1.93 4.48 -10.82
N LYS A 86 1.71 4.82 -12.09
CA LYS A 86 2.78 5.25 -13.01
C LYS A 86 3.39 6.57 -12.57
N TYR A 87 2.54 7.56 -12.23
CA TYR A 87 3.01 8.84 -11.72
C TYR A 87 3.87 8.64 -10.45
N ALA A 88 3.40 7.82 -9.52
CA ALA A 88 4.13 7.49 -8.31
C ALA A 88 5.47 6.76 -8.60
N ALA A 89 5.49 5.81 -9.53
CA ALA A 89 6.72 5.09 -9.89
C ALA A 89 7.79 6.00 -10.53
N GLU A 90 7.39 7.09 -11.17
CA GLU A 90 8.31 8.05 -11.78
C GLU A 90 8.83 9.09 -10.78
N HIS A 91 7.98 9.58 -9.87
CA HIS A 91 8.27 10.75 -9.04
C HIS A 91 8.58 10.43 -7.57
N LEU A 92 8.36 9.19 -7.11
CA LEU A 92 8.78 8.79 -5.76
C LEU A 92 10.31 8.64 -5.67
N PRO A 93 10.90 9.01 -4.52
CA PRO A 93 12.31 8.80 -4.28
C PRO A 93 12.66 7.31 -4.20
N VAL A 94 13.91 6.99 -4.50
CA VAL A 94 14.48 5.64 -4.42
C VAL A 94 14.42 5.07 -3.00
N SER A 95 14.52 5.92 -1.98
CA SER A 95 14.46 5.53 -0.57
C SER A 95 13.26 6.19 0.10
N PRO A 96 12.58 5.49 1.04
CA PRO A 96 11.44 6.05 1.73
C PRO A 96 11.85 7.23 2.61
N ARG A 97 11.01 8.26 2.65
CA ARG A 97 11.20 9.46 3.46
C ARG A 97 11.16 9.15 4.97
N LEU A 98 10.24 8.28 5.37
CA LEU A 98 10.10 7.73 6.71
C LEU A 98 9.76 6.24 6.61
N PRO A 99 10.03 5.44 7.65
CA PRO A 99 9.51 4.08 7.72
C PRO A 99 8.01 4.01 7.45
N GLY A 100 7.57 3.00 6.68
CA GLY A 100 6.17 2.85 6.24
C GLY A 100 5.73 3.77 5.10
N CYS A 101 6.53 4.75 4.69
CA CYS A 101 6.21 5.55 3.50
C CYS A 101 6.47 4.77 2.22
N ALA A 102 5.60 4.94 1.22
CA ALA A 102 5.83 4.41 -0.10
C ALA A 102 7.05 5.06 -0.75
N PHE A 103 7.79 4.28 -1.51
CA PHE A 103 8.94 4.75 -2.29
C PHE A 103 8.90 4.10 -3.67
N GLN A 104 9.86 4.42 -4.52
CA GLN A 104 9.81 4.06 -5.94
C GLN A 104 9.60 2.56 -6.18
N ALA A 105 10.30 1.69 -5.42
CA ALA A 105 10.16 0.25 -5.57
C ALA A 105 8.75 -0.24 -5.20
N THR A 106 8.14 0.36 -4.18
CA THR A 106 6.77 0.07 -3.76
C THR A 106 5.79 0.33 -4.90
N ALA A 107 5.86 1.49 -5.54
CA ALA A 107 4.96 1.85 -6.64
C ALA A 107 5.15 0.91 -7.85
N ILE A 108 6.39 0.58 -8.22
CA ILE A 108 6.68 -0.37 -9.30
C ILE A 108 6.10 -1.77 -8.98
N HIS A 109 6.29 -2.25 -7.75
CA HIS A 109 5.76 -3.54 -7.32
C HIS A 109 4.23 -3.58 -7.40
N PHE A 110 3.55 -2.55 -6.87
CA PHE A 110 2.10 -2.49 -6.92
C PHE A 110 1.57 -2.30 -8.34
N LEU A 111 2.27 -1.56 -9.21
CA LEU A 111 1.90 -1.45 -10.62
C LEU A 111 1.95 -2.81 -11.33
N ALA A 112 3.01 -3.60 -11.11
CA ALA A 112 3.09 -4.97 -11.61
C ALA A 112 1.94 -5.84 -11.08
N LYS A 113 1.63 -5.74 -9.79
CA LYS A 113 0.52 -6.45 -9.14
C LYS A 113 -0.85 -6.07 -9.73
N VAL A 114 -1.07 -4.79 -10.03
CA VAL A 114 -2.30 -4.30 -10.65
C VAL A 114 -2.48 -4.90 -12.04
N TYR A 115 -1.44 -4.90 -12.88
CA TYR A 115 -1.49 -5.55 -14.20
C TYR A 115 -1.80 -7.05 -14.09
N LEU A 116 -1.15 -7.77 -13.17
CA LEU A 116 -1.44 -9.19 -12.95
C LEU A 116 -2.88 -9.45 -12.49
N THR A 117 -3.44 -8.57 -11.67
CA THR A 117 -4.79 -8.74 -11.12
C THR A 117 -5.87 -8.51 -12.19
N ARG A 118 -5.62 -7.59 -13.13
CA ARG A 118 -6.59 -7.23 -14.18
C ARG A 118 -6.73 -8.29 -15.28
N ASP A 119 -5.69 -9.10 -15.49
CA ASP A 119 -5.64 -10.21 -16.44
C ASP A 119 -6.18 -9.89 -17.86
N LYS A 120 -5.91 -8.67 -18.36
CA LYS A 120 -6.24 -8.33 -19.75
C LYS A 120 -5.12 -8.76 -20.70
N SER A 121 -5.48 -8.96 -21.96
CA SER A 121 -4.52 -9.25 -23.03
C SER A 121 -3.41 -8.19 -23.06
N GLY A 122 -2.16 -8.63 -22.92
CA GLY A 122 -0.97 -7.77 -22.86
C GLY A 122 -0.52 -7.39 -21.44
N ASP A 123 -1.35 -7.54 -20.42
CA ASP A 123 -1.00 -7.14 -19.04
C ASP A 123 0.10 -8.01 -18.45
N ALA A 124 0.15 -9.30 -18.79
CA ALA A 124 1.22 -10.19 -18.34
C ALA A 124 2.61 -9.67 -18.77
N GLN A 125 2.72 -9.13 -19.98
CA GLN A 125 3.98 -8.56 -20.47
C GLN A 125 4.31 -7.24 -19.79
N LEU A 126 3.30 -6.39 -19.55
CA LEU A 126 3.49 -5.13 -18.80
C LEU A 126 3.91 -5.42 -17.35
N ALA A 127 3.25 -6.37 -16.68
CA ALA A 127 3.60 -6.81 -15.34
C ALA A 127 5.03 -7.35 -15.26
N LEU A 128 5.42 -8.19 -16.22
CA LEU A 128 6.78 -8.70 -16.32
C LEU A 128 7.78 -7.56 -16.47
N THR A 129 7.50 -6.60 -17.35
CA THR A 129 8.38 -5.45 -17.60
C THR A 129 8.59 -4.61 -16.35
N GLU A 130 7.53 -4.36 -15.58
CA GLU A 130 7.63 -3.62 -14.31
C GLU A 130 8.34 -4.45 -13.22
N ALA A 131 8.04 -5.74 -13.09
CA ALA A 131 8.70 -6.62 -12.11
C ALA A 131 10.20 -6.79 -12.40
N GLU A 132 10.58 -6.89 -13.68
CA GLU A 132 11.98 -6.99 -14.11
C GLU A 132 12.79 -5.76 -13.71
N LYS A 133 12.19 -4.57 -13.60
CA LYS A 133 12.90 -3.38 -13.07
C LYS A 133 13.41 -3.64 -11.65
N LEU A 134 12.64 -4.33 -10.81
CA LEU A 134 13.04 -4.65 -9.44
C LEU A 134 13.94 -5.89 -9.37
N ILE A 135 13.61 -6.94 -10.13
CA ILE A 135 14.35 -8.21 -10.13
C ILE A 135 15.76 -8.02 -10.70
N ASN A 136 15.88 -7.34 -11.85
CA ASN A 136 17.17 -7.12 -12.48
C ASN A 136 17.98 -6.02 -11.78
N ALA A 137 17.34 -5.05 -11.13
CA ALA A 137 18.04 -4.13 -10.22
C ALA A 137 18.53 -4.85 -8.95
N ALA A 138 17.86 -5.92 -8.49
CA ALA A 138 18.30 -6.74 -7.36
C ALA A 138 19.36 -7.80 -7.72
N ASN A 139 19.85 -7.82 -8.96
CA ASN A 139 20.97 -8.69 -9.35
C ASN A 139 22.28 -8.17 -8.71
N PRO A 140 23.03 -8.98 -7.95
CA PRO A 140 24.30 -8.58 -7.33
C PRO A 140 25.38 -8.08 -8.31
N TYR A 141 25.17 -8.19 -9.63
CA TYR A 141 26.08 -7.71 -10.68
C TYR A 141 25.67 -6.36 -11.32
N THR A 142 24.49 -5.82 -10.99
CA THR A 142 24.04 -4.48 -11.39
C THR A 142 23.59 -3.76 -10.14
N ALA A 143 24.26 -2.65 -9.79
CA ALA A 143 24.05 -1.94 -8.53
C ALA A 143 22.56 -1.81 -8.17
N ASN A 144 22.21 -2.23 -6.95
CA ASN A 144 20.84 -2.20 -6.41
C ASN A 144 20.28 -0.78 -6.43
N ALA A 145 19.61 -0.43 -7.53
CA ALA A 145 19.13 0.92 -7.78
C ALA A 145 17.98 1.32 -6.85
N TYR A 146 17.40 0.37 -6.11
CA TYR A 146 16.20 0.56 -5.30
C TYR A 146 16.38 0.23 -3.81
N ASN A 147 17.59 -0.15 -3.38
CA ASN A 147 17.90 -0.56 -2.01
C ASN A 147 17.04 -1.72 -1.46
N VAL A 148 16.57 -2.62 -2.33
CA VAL A 148 15.75 -3.79 -1.96
C VAL A 148 16.51 -5.09 -2.18
N ALA A 149 16.38 -6.06 -1.28
CA ALA A 149 17.07 -7.35 -1.38
C ALA A 149 16.35 -8.42 -0.57
N LEU A 150 16.34 -9.64 -1.10
CA LEU A 150 15.86 -10.83 -0.39
C LEU A 150 16.78 -11.14 0.79
N LEU A 151 16.18 -11.46 1.93
CA LEU A 151 16.93 -11.95 3.08
C LEU A 151 17.28 -13.45 2.92
N PRO A 152 18.37 -13.92 3.55
CA PRO A 152 18.76 -15.33 3.47
C PRO A 152 17.70 -16.31 3.95
N THR A 153 16.86 -15.91 4.92
CA THR A 153 15.81 -16.77 5.46
C THR A 153 14.52 -16.01 5.69
N TYR A 154 13.38 -16.68 5.46
CA TYR A 154 12.05 -16.15 5.76
C TYR A 154 11.89 -15.76 7.24
N ALA A 155 12.55 -16.49 8.15
CA ALA A 155 12.49 -16.19 9.58
C ALA A 155 13.02 -14.78 9.90
N GLU A 156 13.99 -14.27 9.14
CA GLU A 156 14.48 -12.90 9.33
C GLU A 156 13.50 -11.85 8.84
N VAL A 157 12.69 -12.15 7.82
CA VAL A 157 11.68 -11.22 7.29
C VAL A 157 10.63 -10.88 8.34
N ILE A 158 10.22 -11.87 9.14
CA ILE A 158 9.15 -11.74 10.14
C ILE A 158 9.66 -11.57 11.57
N ARG A 159 10.99 -11.48 11.78
CA ARG A 159 11.58 -11.43 13.12
C ARG A 159 11.18 -10.12 13.81
N PRO A 160 10.61 -10.17 15.04
CA PRO A 160 10.44 -8.98 15.87
C PRO A 160 11.81 -8.33 16.08
N THR A 161 11.93 -7.01 15.91
CA THR A 161 13.19 -6.22 15.77
C THR A 161 13.81 -6.11 14.37
N ASN A 162 13.30 -6.82 13.36
CA ASN A 162 13.78 -6.74 11.96
C ASN A 162 12.68 -6.27 10.99
N GLU A 163 11.75 -5.43 11.45
CA GLU A 163 10.51 -5.07 10.75
C GLU A 163 10.72 -4.16 9.52
N ARG A 164 11.90 -3.53 9.40
CA ARG A 164 12.25 -2.56 8.34
C ARG A 164 13.41 -3.06 7.47
N ASN A 165 13.44 -4.37 7.24
CA ASN A 165 14.51 -5.01 6.47
C ASN A 165 14.38 -4.74 4.96
N SER A 166 15.42 -5.10 4.19
CA SER A 166 15.52 -4.82 2.76
C SER A 166 14.53 -5.57 1.87
N GLU A 167 13.82 -6.57 2.39
CA GLU A 167 12.81 -7.33 1.64
C GLU A 167 11.42 -6.67 1.73
N ILE A 168 11.24 -5.78 2.71
CA ILE A 168 9.97 -5.11 2.98
C ILE A 168 9.83 -3.87 2.11
N LEU A 169 8.79 -3.83 1.27
CA LEU A 169 8.50 -2.70 0.37
C LEU A 169 7.47 -1.71 0.93
N PHE A 170 6.55 -2.16 1.78
CA PHE A 170 5.49 -1.32 2.33
C PHE A 170 4.95 -1.92 3.62
N THR A 171 4.83 -1.09 4.66
CA THR A 171 4.36 -1.50 5.99
C THR A 171 3.36 -0.49 6.54
N CYS A 172 2.45 -1.02 7.35
CA CYS A 172 1.69 -0.19 8.28
C CYS A 172 2.45 -0.20 9.61
N GLU A 173 3.07 0.91 9.97
CA GLU A 173 3.84 1.03 11.19
C GLU A 173 2.91 1.05 12.41
N HIS A 174 3.28 0.29 13.43
CA HIS A 174 2.62 0.27 14.74
C HIS A 174 3.65 0.62 15.82
N THR A 175 3.18 1.12 16.94
CA THR A 175 4.00 1.48 18.10
C THR A 175 3.63 0.62 19.30
N GLU A 176 4.47 0.59 20.34
CA GLU A 176 4.14 -0.13 21.58
C GLU A 176 3.03 0.58 22.39
N THR A 177 2.77 1.85 22.09
CA THR A 177 1.74 2.63 22.77
C THR A 177 0.43 2.49 22.02
N TYR A 178 -0.50 1.75 22.64
CA TYR A 178 -1.82 1.44 22.08
C TYR A 178 -2.57 2.68 21.54
N GLU A 179 -2.46 3.83 22.21
CA GLU A 179 -3.14 5.07 21.82
C GLU A 179 -2.77 5.57 20.42
N PHE A 180 -1.59 5.22 19.90
CA PHE A 180 -1.12 5.62 18.56
C PHE A 180 -1.36 4.54 17.49
N ASN A 181 -1.89 3.37 17.87
CA ASN A 181 -2.26 2.28 16.96
C ASN A 181 -3.78 2.23 16.68
N GLU A 182 -4.55 3.06 17.38
CA GLU A 182 -5.99 3.17 17.20
C GLU A 182 -6.33 4.23 16.15
N THR A 183 -7.34 3.95 15.33
CA THR A 183 -8.03 5.00 14.57
C THR A 183 -9.39 5.23 15.20
N ALA A 184 -9.84 6.50 15.28
CA ALA A 184 -11.06 6.92 15.96
C ALA A 184 -12.38 6.47 15.27
N ALA A 185 -12.38 5.37 14.51
CA ALA A 185 -13.55 4.87 13.78
C ALA A 185 -13.82 3.42 14.19
N GLY A 186 -14.75 3.25 15.14
CA GLY A 186 -15.07 2.01 15.83
C GLY A 186 -15.74 0.90 14.98
N MET A 187 -15.40 -0.33 15.39
CA MET A 187 -15.77 -1.73 15.13
C MET A 187 -14.94 -2.74 16.02
N GLY A 188 -14.72 -2.45 17.31
CA GLY A 188 -14.50 -3.37 18.46
C GLY A 188 -13.11 -4.04 18.64
N SER A 189 -12.54 -4.21 19.85
CA SER A 189 -12.98 -3.91 21.23
C SER A 189 -11.77 -3.88 22.19
N GLY A 190 -11.69 -2.83 23.00
CA GLY A 190 -10.88 -2.78 24.23
C GLY A 190 -11.26 -1.65 25.18
N ILE A 191 -11.68 -0.50 24.63
CA ILE A 191 -12.31 0.62 25.34
C ILE A 191 -13.44 1.11 24.44
N THR A 192 -14.60 1.45 25.02
CA THR A 192 -15.81 1.89 24.30
C THR A 192 -15.48 2.92 23.21
N GLY A 193 -15.70 2.55 21.94
CA GLY A 193 -15.62 3.46 20.79
C GLY A 193 -14.32 3.46 19.98
N LYS A 194 -13.38 2.53 20.20
CA LYS A 194 -12.11 2.50 19.46
C LYS A 194 -11.73 1.11 18.93
N ASP A 195 -11.01 1.13 17.79
CA ASP A 195 -10.54 -0.05 17.07
C ASP A 195 -9.02 -0.13 17.06
N ASP A 196 -8.53 -1.31 17.43
CA ASP A 196 -7.19 -1.73 17.05
C ASP A 196 -7.22 -2.25 15.61
N ARG A 197 -6.55 -1.52 14.70
CA ARG A 197 -6.40 -1.92 13.29
C ARG A 197 -5.11 -2.71 13.03
N SER A 198 -4.38 -3.11 14.08
CA SER A 198 -3.19 -3.97 13.99
C SER A 198 -3.39 -5.25 13.17
N LEU A 199 -4.64 -5.72 13.09
CA LEU A 199 -5.02 -6.93 12.36
C LEU A 199 -5.53 -6.69 10.92
N SER A 200 -5.70 -5.44 10.47
CA SER A 200 -6.34 -5.18 9.17
C SER A 200 -5.44 -5.44 7.96
N TYR A 201 -4.12 -5.58 8.16
CA TYR A 201 -3.17 -5.92 7.09
C TYR A 201 -2.08 -6.93 7.48
N TYR A 202 -2.06 -7.42 8.73
CA TYR A 202 -1.21 -8.53 9.15
C TYR A 202 -2.05 -9.81 9.17
N THR A 203 -1.92 -10.64 8.13
CA THR A 203 -2.39 -12.03 8.19
C THR A 203 -1.18 -12.98 8.23
N PRO A 204 -0.54 -13.20 9.38
CA PRO A 204 0.15 -14.45 9.56
C PRO A 204 -0.94 -15.51 9.66
N ASN A 205 -1.03 -16.37 8.65
CA ASN A 205 -1.78 -17.60 8.81
C ASN A 205 -0.99 -18.51 9.75
N TYR A 206 -1.15 -18.32 11.06
CA TYR A 206 -0.85 -19.37 12.01
C TYR A 206 -2.12 -20.23 12.13
N PRO A 207 -2.18 -21.43 11.52
CA PRO A 207 -3.12 -22.42 12.00
C PRO A 207 -2.89 -22.57 13.51
N ALA A 208 -3.97 -22.57 14.28
CA ALA A 208 -4.04 -22.45 15.74
C ALA A 208 -3.26 -23.49 16.58
N ASN A 209 -2.35 -24.26 15.97
CA ASN A 209 -1.66 -25.40 16.58
C ASN A 209 -0.13 -25.28 16.62
N PHE A 210 0.51 -24.19 16.16
CA PHE A 210 1.96 -24.05 16.33
C PHE A 210 2.32 -23.40 17.67
N LYS A 211 2.35 -24.23 18.73
CA LYS A 211 3.15 -23.91 19.91
C LYS A 211 4.57 -24.37 19.62
N LEU A 212 5.54 -23.46 19.58
CA LEU A 212 6.93 -23.85 19.78
C LEU A 212 6.98 -24.54 21.13
N ARG A 213 7.29 -25.83 21.13
CA ARG A 213 7.52 -26.57 22.38
C ARG A 213 8.90 -26.14 22.85
N ASP A 214 9.05 -25.87 24.14
CA ASP A 214 10.31 -25.40 24.73
C ASP A 214 11.50 -26.36 24.46
N GLU A 215 11.23 -27.62 24.09
CA GLU A 215 12.21 -28.62 23.68
C GLU A 215 12.91 -28.32 22.33
N ASP A 216 12.30 -27.51 21.46
CA ASP A 216 12.85 -27.17 20.13
C ASP A 216 13.85 -25.99 20.17
N ALA A 217 14.00 -25.31 21.32
CA ALA A 217 14.94 -24.19 21.51
C ALA A 217 16.41 -24.62 21.71
N THR A 218 16.67 -25.93 21.84
CA THR A 218 18.00 -26.44 22.22
C THR A 218 19.01 -26.60 21.06
N PHE A 219 18.61 -26.35 19.80
CA PHE A 219 19.53 -26.52 18.66
C PHE A 219 20.38 -25.26 18.33
N LEU A 220 20.22 -24.14 19.05
CA LEU A 220 20.95 -22.89 18.77
C LEU A 220 22.12 -22.58 19.71
N ILE A 221 22.72 -23.60 20.35
CA ILE A 221 24.07 -23.47 20.92
C ILE A 221 24.89 -24.73 20.60
N ARG A 222 25.53 -24.74 19.43
CA ARG A 222 26.90 -25.21 19.20
C ARG A 222 27.41 -24.80 17.83
#